data_AF-A0A7G5GWQ0-F1
#
_entry.id   AF-A0A7G5GWQ0-F1
#
_cell.length_a   1.000
_cell.length_b   1.000
_cell.length_c   1.000
_cell.angle_alpha   90.00
_cell.angle_beta   90.00
_cell.angle_gamma   90.00
#
_symmetry.space_group_name_H-M   'P 1'
#
loop_
_entity.id
_entity.type
_entity.pdbx_description
1 polymer ?
#
loop_
_entity_poly.entity_id
_entity_poly.type
_entity_poly.pdbx_seq_one_letter_code
_entity_poly.pdbx_strand_id
1 'polypeptide(L)'
;MANSTTYPTPTRSSKLTRRIWWSVLAALVIWIVVDLYVPRKNSLRQFDPAEVARLETAMWRSYYEKKPVLLFWQLASGLRQQFHAPFWRSFVLGFQASKAAFDFKKGHSRTDYQRTIPDLVSYYESIQSLSIESFDVAKVAKLELEWWIVHRQRERYSYTDLANALVQTSAALYNQPASSFTTYGRLRANAMRLCDDVRTHPGGATEADWEHIQAELIRAWSAFHKAAQIQPLTS
;
A
#
# COMPACT_ATOMS: atom_id res chain seq x y z
N MET A 1 5.39 75.98 7.10
CA MET A 1 5.98 74.64 6.85
C MET A 1 4.88 73.62 7.06
N ALA A 2 4.45 72.96 5.99
CA ALA A 2 3.37 71.98 5.99
C ALA A 2 3.91 70.61 6.42
N ASN A 3 3.22 69.93 7.35
CA ASN A 3 3.43 68.50 7.58
C ASN A 3 2.11 67.76 7.39
N SER A 4 2.13 66.91 6.37
CA SER A 4 1.02 66.19 5.78
C SER A 4 0.49 65.09 6.71
N THR A 5 -0.78 65.16 7.07
CA THR A 5 -1.53 64.04 7.65
C THR A 5 -1.83 63.01 6.55
N THR A 6 -1.13 61.89 6.56
CA THR A 6 -1.43 60.70 5.76
C THR A 6 -2.66 60.00 6.32
N TYR A 7 -3.77 59.99 5.57
CA TYR A 7 -4.93 59.17 5.87
C TYR A 7 -4.65 57.70 5.48
N PRO A 8 -4.99 56.72 6.32
CA PRO A 8 -4.89 55.31 5.95
C PRO A 8 -5.95 54.96 4.89
N THR A 9 -5.50 54.42 3.77
CA THR A 9 -6.34 53.93 2.67
C THR A 9 -7.19 52.74 3.15
N PRO A 10 -8.52 52.71 2.93
CA PRO A 10 -9.34 51.58 3.31
C PRO A 10 -8.98 50.34 2.47
N THR A 11 -8.58 49.26 3.13
CA THR A 11 -8.25 47.97 2.51
C THR A 11 -9.52 47.31 1.94
N ARG A 12 -9.86 47.67 0.70
CA ARG A 12 -10.98 47.11 -0.08
C ARG A 12 -10.72 45.68 -0.60
N SER A 13 -10.08 44.83 0.20
CA SER A 13 -9.53 43.53 -0.23
C SER A 13 -10.10 42.30 0.52
N SER A 14 -10.71 42.46 1.70
CA SER A 14 -11.10 41.30 2.53
C SER A 14 -12.31 40.51 2.02
N LYS A 15 -13.27 41.16 1.34
CA LYS A 15 -14.50 40.47 0.88
C LYS A 15 -14.25 39.61 -0.37
N LEU A 16 -13.37 40.05 -1.26
CA LEU A 16 -13.03 39.32 -2.49
C LEU A 16 -12.13 38.11 -2.17
N THR A 17 -11.11 38.31 -1.33
CA THR A 17 -10.26 37.22 -0.82
C THR A 17 -11.09 36.19 -0.06
N ARG A 18 -12.04 36.62 0.80
CA ARG A 18 -12.95 35.70 1.50
C ARG A 18 -13.83 34.89 0.54
N ARG A 19 -14.37 35.50 -0.53
CA ARG A 19 -15.18 34.78 -1.53
C ARG A 19 -14.35 33.75 -2.29
N ILE A 20 -13.12 34.11 -2.70
CA ILE A 20 -12.19 33.17 -3.35
C ILE A 20 -11.87 32.00 -2.42
N TRP A 21 -11.59 32.26 -1.14
CA TRP A 21 -11.35 31.22 -0.14
C TRP A 21 -12.54 30.26 0.00
N TRP A 22 -13.77 30.76 0.06
CA TRP A 22 -14.97 29.91 0.12
C TRP A 22 -15.16 29.09 -1.15
N SER A 23 -14.89 29.66 -2.34
CA SER A 23 -14.96 28.91 -3.60
C SER A 23 -13.91 27.79 -3.66
N VAL A 24 -12.68 28.07 -3.23
CA VAL A 24 -11.61 27.06 -3.13
C VAL A 24 -11.99 25.96 -2.15
N LEU A 25 -12.53 26.32 -0.98
CA LEU A 25 -12.98 25.34 0.01
C LEU A 25 -14.14 24.49 -0.53
N ALA A 26 -15.11 25.10 -1.20
CA ALA A 26 -16.22 24.38 -1.81
C ALA A 26 -15.73 23.42 -2.90
N ALA A 27 -14.80 23.85 -3.75
CA ALA A 27 -14.19 22.99 -4.77
C ALA A 27 -13.42 21.82 -4.15
N LEU A 28 -12.68 22.06 -3.06
CA LEU A 28 -11.99 21.01 -2.31
C LEU A 28 -12.98 20.00 -1.71
N VAL A 29 -14.06 20.46 -1.08
CA VAL A 29 -15.10 19.59 -0.53
C VAL A 29 -15.77 18.77 -1.63
N ILE A 30 -16.13 19.40 -2.75
CA ILE A 30 -16.70 18.70 -3.91
C ILE A 30 -15.73 17.64 -4.42
N TRP A 31 -14.44 17.96 -4.54
CA TRP A 31 -13.43 17.00 -4.97
C TRP A 31 -13.32 15.82 -4.00
N ILE A 32 -13.28 16.06 -2.69
CA ILE A 32 -13.26 14.99 -1.67
C ILE A 32 -14.51 14.11 -1.80
N VAL A 33 -15.71 14.71 -1.89
CA VAL A 33 -16.97 13.96 -2.01
C VAL A 33 -16.99 13.13 -3.30
N VAL A 34 -16.62 13.73 -4.43
CA VAL A 34 -16.53 13.01 -5.71
C VAL A 34 -15.51 11.88 -5.62
N ASP A 35 -14.32 12.15 -5.09
CA ASP A 35 -13.26 11.17 -4.93
C ASP A 35 -13.67 10.03 -4.00
N LEU A 36 -14.48 10.25 -2.96
CA LEU A 36 -14.91 9.20 -2.03
C LEU A 36 -16.12 8.40 -2.52
N TYR A 37 -17.09 9.03 -3.19
CA TYR A 37 -18.40 8.41 -3.43
C TYR A 37 -18.68 8.03 -4.89
N VAL A 38 -18.01 8.63 -5.89
CA VAL A 38 -18.28 8.29 -7.29
C VAL A 38 -17.67 6.94 -7.66
N PRO A 39 -18.44 5.91 -8.04
CA PRO A 39 -17.88 4.60 -8.36
C PRO A 39 -16.79 4.70 -9.44
N ARG A 40 -15.64 4.09 -9.17
CA ARG A 40 -14.55 3.95 -10.12
C ARG A 40 -14.09 2.51 -10.09
N LYS A 41 -13.96 1.92 -11.28
CA LYS A 41 -13.54 0.54 -11.46
C LYS A 41 -12.30 0.54 -12.33
N ASN A 42 -11.24 -0.09 -11.86
CA ASN A 42 -9.98 -0.24 -12.55
C ASN A 42 -9.59 -1.71 -12.58
N SER A 43 -8.77 -2.11 -13.54
CA SER A 43 -8.23 -3.47 -13.56
C SER A 43 -7.11 -3.59 -12.52
N LEU A 44 -7.18 -4.61 -11.66
CA LEU A 44 -6.10 -4.97 -10.73
C LEU A 44 -4.81 -5.39 -11.45
N ARG A 45 -4.94 -5.77 -12.72
CA ARG A 45 -3.86 -6.33 -13.55
C ARG A 45 -3.03 -5.24 -14.18
N GLN A 46 -3.56 -4.04 -14.35
CA GLN A 46 -2.82 -2.93 -14.94
C GLN A 46 -2.08 -2.19 -13.84
N PHE A 47 -0.75 -2.23 -13.81
CA PHE A 47 0.05 -1.37 -12.94
C PHE A 47 1.50 -1.39 -13.44
N ASP A 48 2.30 -0.38 -13.08
CA ASP A 48 3.73 -0.40 -13.36
C ASP A 48 4.46 -1.23 -12.27
N PRO A 49 4.99 -2.43 -12.60
CA PRO A 49 5.68 -3.25 -11.62
C PRO A 49 6.96 -2.61 -11.07
N ALA A 50 7.66 -1.78 -11.85
CA ALA A 50 8.87 -1.12 -11.40
C ALA A 50 8.56 -0.03 -10.37
N GLU A 51 7.51 0.75 -10.59
CA GLU A 51 7.09 1.78 -9.63
C GLU A 51 6.53 1.18 -8.34
N VAL A 52 5.77 0.08 -8.43
CA VAL A 52 5.32 -0.65 -7.22
C VAL A 52 6.52 -1.18 -6.44
N ALA A 53 7.53 -1.77 -7.12
CA ALA A 53 8.75 -2.24 -6.47
C ALA A 53 9.54 -1.10 -5.79
N ARG A 54 9.65 0.05 -6.45
CA ARG A 54 10.31 1.24 -5.90
C ARG A 54 9.59 1.75 -4.65
N LEU A 55 8.26 1.81 -4.69
CA LEU A 55 7.44 2.23 -3.54
C LEU A 55 7.51 1.24 -2.38
N GLU A 56 7.43 -0.08 -2.64
CA GLU A 56 7.58 -1.10 -1.59
C GLU A 56 8.97 -1.03 -0.94
N THR A 57 10.03 -0.85 -1.74
CA THR A 57 11.39 -0.65 -1.19
C THR A 57 11.46 0.59 -0.31
N ALA A 58 10.89 1.70 -0.77
CA ALA A 58 10.85 2.95 -0.01
C ALA A 58 10.05 2.82 1.29
N MET A 59 8.96 2.04 1.28
CA MET A 59 8.18 1.72 2.48
C MET A 59 9.00 0.89 3.47
N TRP A 60 9.67 -0.17 3.02
CA TRP A 60 10.52 -0.98 3.90
C TRP A 60 11.60 -0.10 4.53
N ARG A 61 12.28 0.72 3.74
CA ARG A 61 13.27 1.67 4.24
C ARG A 61 12.69 2.63 5.29
N SER A 62 11.55 3.27 5.01
CA SER A 62 10.89 4.17 5.97
C SER A 62 10.47 3.45 7.26
N TYR A 63 10.06 2.19 7.18
CA TYR A 63 9.73 1.38 8.34
C TYR A 63 10.95 1.18 9.24
N TYR A 64 12.10 0.79 8.67
CA TYR A 64 13.34 0.57 9.42
C TYR A 64 13.96 1.87 9.94
N GLU A 65 13.89 2.96 9.16
CA GLU A 65 14.32 4.29 9.57
C GLU A 65 13.33 4.98 10.53
N LYS A 66 12.24 4.30 10.92
CA LYS A 66 11.19 4.82 11.84
C LYS A 66 10.60 6.15 11.38
N LYS A 67 10.25 6.26 10.10
CA LYS A 67 9.63 7.43 9.46
C LYS A 67 8.13 7.16 9.19
N PRO A 68 7.25 7.15 10.22
CA PRO A 68 5.87 6.67 10.08
C PRO A 68 5.00 7.54 9.15
N VAL A 69 5.18 8.86 9.17
CA VAL A 69 4.43 9.76 8.29
C VAL A 69 4.79 9.48 6.83
N LEU A 70 6.09 9.41 6.53
CA LEU A 70 6.58 9.10 5.18
C LEU A 70 6.11 7.70 4.72
N LEU A 71 6.20 6.71 5.61
CA LEU A 71 5.70 5.35 5.36
C LEU A 71 4.21 5.36 4.99
N PHE A 72 3.38 6.09 5.72
CA PHE A 72 1.95 6.20 5.44
C PHE A 72 1.67 6.85 4.09
N TRP A 73 2.41 7.92 3.74
CA TRP A 73 2.33 8.54 2.42
C TRP A 73 2.76 7.60 1.29
N GLN A 74 3.82 6.83 1.50
CA GLN A 74 4.30 5.83 0.55
C GLN A 74 3.29 4.68 0.38
N LEU A 75 2.65 4.23 1.46
CA LEU A 75 1.55 3.26 1.41
C LEU A 75 0.39 3.79 0.56
N ALA A 76 -0.05 5.03 0.79
CA ALA A 76 -1.09 5.65 -0.03
C ALA A 76 -0.65 5.75 -1.51
N SER A 77 0.61 6.08 -1.79
CA SER A 77 1.16 6.06 -3.16
C SER A 77 1.16 4.66 -3.78
N GLY A 78 1.55 3.63 -3.02
CA GLY A 78 1.53 2.23 -3.47
C GLY A 78 0.12 1.78 -3.83
N LEU A 79 -0.87 2.14 -3.00
CA LEU A 79 -2.29 1.85 -3.26
C LEU A 79 -2.81 2.52 -4.53
N ARG A 80 -2.37 3.76 -4.81
CA ARG A 80 -2.68 4.44 -6.09
C ARG A 80 -2.01 3.73 -7.26
N GLN A 81 -0.76 3.31 -7.10
CA GLN A 81 0.00 2.69 -8.18
C GLN A 81 -0.48 1.27 -8.53
N GLN A 82 -0.76 0.45 -7.52
CA GLN A 82 -1.14 -0.95 -7.72
C GLN A 82 -2.64 -1.11 -8.00
N PHE A 83 -3.49 -0.36 -7.30
CA PHE A 83 -4.93 -0.56 -7.34
C PHE A 83 -5.70 0.62 -7.94
N HIS A 84 -5.00 1.63 -8.46
CA HIS A 84 -5.60 2.85 -9.02
C HIS A 84 -6.59 3.52 -8.06
N ALA A 85 -6.28 3.44 -6.77
CA ALA A 85 -7.09 4.08 -5.75
C ALA A 85 -7.17 5.59 -6.03
N PRO A 86 -8.35 6.21 -5.96
CA PRO A 86 -8.48 7.67 -5.97
C PRO A 86 -7.71 8.31 -4.81
N PHE A 87 -7.43 9.61 -4.90
CA PHE A 87 -6.47 10.26 -4.01
C PHE A 87 -6.89 10.14 -2.54
N TRP A 88 -8.12 10.52 -2.19
CA TRP A 88 -8.60 10.45 -0.81
C TRP A 88 -8.89 9.02 -0.38
N ARG A 89 -9.43 8.19 -1.27
CA ARG A 89 -9.64 6.75 -0.97
C ARG A 89 -8.35 6.01 -0.67
N SER A 90 -7.23 6.39 -1.29
CA SER A 90 -5.94 5.76 -1.00
C SER A 90 -5.48 5.97 0.45
N PHE A 91 -5.84 7.10 1.07
CA PHE A 91 -5.59 7.34 2.51
C PHE A 91 -6.55 6.56 3.39
N VAL A 92 -7.82 6.41 2.98
CA VAL A 92 -8.79 5.56 3.69
C VAL A 92 -8.32 4.10 3.70
N LEU A 93 -7.93 3.57 2.54
CA LEU A 93 -7.33 2.24 2.41
C LEU A 93 -6.04 2.12 3.22
N GLY A 94 -5.17 3.14 3.17
CA GLY A 94 -3.95 3.18 3.96
C GLY A 94 -4.22 3.13 5.46
N PHE A 95 -5.28 3.79 5.93
CA PHE A 95 -5.73 3.74 7.32
C PHE A 95 -6.24 2.34 7.70
N GLN A 96 -7.08 1.72 6.87
CA GLN A 96 -7.56 0.34 7.09
C GLN A 96 -6.39 -0.66 7.19
N ALA A 97 -5.44 -0.60 6.25
CA ALA A 97 -4.25 -1.45 6.25
C ALA A 97 -3.37 -1.19 7.49
N SER A 98 -3.20 0.08 7.87
CA SER A 98 -2.44 0.45 9.07
C SER A 98 -3.11 -0.08 10.34
N LYS A 99 -4.44 0.04 10.45
CA LYS A 99 -5.22 -0.48 11.58
C LYS A 99 -5.03 -1.99 11.73
N ALA A 100 -5.18 -2.74 10.63
CA ALA A 100 -4.95 -4.18 10.60
C ALA A 100 -3.52 -4.54 11.08
N ALA A 101 -2.51 -3.83 10.56
CA ALA A 101 -1.12 -4.04 10.95
C ALA A 101 -0.86 -3.72 12.43
N PHE A 102 -1.49 -2.68 12.98
CA PHE A 102 -1.39 -2.35 14.41
C PHE A 102 -1.99 -3.41 15.31
N ASP A 103 -3.16 -3.96 14.94
CA ASP A 103 -3.77 -5.02 15.72
C ASP A 103 -2.99 -6.34 15.63
N PHE A 104 -2.43 -6.65 14.44
CA PHE A 104 -1.48 -7.75 14.30
C PHE A 104 -0.24 -7.54 15.16
N LYS A 105 0.32 -6.32 15.23
CA LYS A 105 1.49 -5.98 16.06
C LYS A 105 1.27 -6.23 17.56
N LYS A 106 0.05 -6.02 18.07
CA LYS A 106 -0.28 -6.27 19.48
C LYS A 106 -0.41 -7.75 19.83
N GLY A 107 -0.64 -8.63 18.85
CA GLY A 107 -0.86 -10.05 19.09
C GLY A 107 0.42 -10.84 19.32
N HIS A 108 0.33 -11.87 20.19
CA HIS A 108 1.43 -12.79 20.48
C HIS A 108 1.09 -14.26 20.20
N SER A 109 -0.18 -14.55 19.92
CA SER A 109 -0.66 -15.90 19.59
C SER A 109 -1.47 -15.91 18.29
N ARG A 110 -1.66 -17.12 17.73
CA ARG A 110 -2.55 -17.33 16.58
C ARG A 110 -3.97 -16.79 16.83
N THR A 111 -4.50 -16.98 18.04
CA THR A 111 -5.81 -16.46 18.43
C THR A 111 -5.84 -14.93 18.44
N ASP A 112 -4.77 -14.28 18.92
CA ASP A 112 -4.68 -12.82 18.87
C ASP A 112 -4.63 -12.30 17.44
N TYR A 113 -3.87 -12.96 16.55
CA TYR A 113 -3.77 -12.57 15.15
C TYR A 113 -5.10 -12.63 14.41
N GLN A 114 -6.01 -13.54 14.79
CA GLN A 114 -7.33 -13.62 14.17
C GLN A 114 -8.18 -12.35 14.39
N ARG A 115 -7.88 -11.54 15.41
CA ARG A 115 -8.53 -10.24 15.62
C ARG A 115 -8.30 -9.26 14.46
N THR A 116 -7.26 -9.49 13.65
CA THR A 116 -6.93 -8.70 12.46
C THR A 116 -7.84 -9.01 11.26
N ILE A 117 -8.52 -10.17 11.24
CA ILE A 117 -9.31 -10.61 10.08
C ILE A 117 -10.41 -9.62 9.69
N PRO A 118 -11.25 -9.07 10.60
CA PRO A 118 -12.29 -8.12 10.22
C PRO A 118 -11.74 -6.88 9.51
N ASP A 119 -10.58 -6.37 9.95
CA ASP A 119 -9.95 -5.20 9.33
C ASP A 119 -9.36 -5.53 7.96
N LEU A 120 -8.77 -6.73 7.80
CA LEU A 120 -8.31 -7.21 6.50
C LEU A 120 -9.47 -7.44 5.52
N VAL A 121 -10.60 -7.98 6.00
CA VAL A 121 -11.81 -8.13 5.18
C VAL A 121 -12.27 -6.76 4.70
N SER A 122 -12.43 -5.78 5.59
CA SER A 122 -12.86 -4.42 5.21
C SER A 122 -11.90 -3.76 4.21
N TYR A 123 -10.59 -3.97 4.37
CA TYR A 123 -9.57 -3.49 3.44
C TYR A 123 -9.73 -4.12 2.05
N TYR A 124 -9.88 -5.44 1.96
CA TYR A 124 -10.03 -6.13 0.68
C TYR A 124 -11.41 -5.94 0.03
N GLU A 125 -12.48 -5.74 0.80
CA GLU A 125 -13.78 -5.28 0.29
C GLU A 125 -13.62 -3.91 -0.39
N SER A 126 -12.87 -3.01 0.23
CA SER A 126 -12.60 -1.68 -0.32
C SER A 126 -11.78 -1.78 -1.63
N ILE A 127 -10.78 -2.66 -1.70
CA ILE A 127 -10.04 -2.93 -2.95
C ILE A 127 -10.99 -3.52 -4.02
N GLN A 128 -11.79 -4.53 -3.68
CA GLN A 128 -12.74 -5.13 -4.62
C GLN A 128 -13.77 -4.11 -5.14
N SER A 129 -14.20 -3.17 -4.30
CA SER A 129 -15.09 -2.08 -4.70
C SER A 129 -14.48 -1.19 -5.81
N LEU A 130 -13.15 -1.12 -5.88
CA LEU A 130 -12.39 -0.39 -6.91
C LEU A 130 -12.02 -1.26 -8.13
N SER A 131 -12.28 -2.57 -8.07
CA SER A 131 -11.77 -3.53 -9.05
C SER A 131 -12.84 -3.97 -10.05
N ILE A 132 -12.44 -4.12 -11.31
CA ILE A 132 -13.25 -4.79 -12.35
C ILE A 132 -13.29 -6.30 -12.06
N GLU A 133 -12.15 -6.87 -11.69
CA GLU A 133 -12.04 -8.27 -11.31
C GLU A 133 -12.62 -8.52 -9.92
N SER A 134 -13.20 -9.71 -9.73
CA SER A 134 -13.65 -10.20 -8.44
C SER A 134 -12.71 -11.29 -7.90
N PHE A 135 -12.68 -11.42 -6.58
CA PHE A 135 -11.90 -12.43 -5.86
C PHE A 135 -12.60 -12.76 -4.55
N ASP A 136 -12.24 -13.88 -3.92
CA ASP A 136 -12.76 -14.24 -2.61
C ASP A 136 -12.07 -13.40 -1.53
N VAL A 137 -12.75 -12.34 -1.06
CA VAL A 137 -12.23 -11.41 -0.06
C VAL A 137 -11.86 -12.11 1.24
N ALA A 138 -12.72 -13.01 1.72
CA ALA A 138 -12.49 -13.72 2.99
C ALA A 138 -11.27 -14.65 2.89
N LYS A 139 -11.10 -15.32 1.75
CA LYS A 139 -9.93 -16.14 1.47
C LYS A 139 -8.66 -15.31 1.39
N VAL A 140 -8.67 -14.20 0.65
CA VAL A 140 -7.49 -13.32 0.52
C VAL A 140 -7.10 -12.74 1.89
N ALA A 141 -8.04 -12.26 2.69
CA ALA A 141 -7.78 -11.74 4.04
C ALA A 141 -7.12 -12.80 4.95
N LYS A 142 -7.57 -14.06 4.89
CA LYS A 142 -6.96 -15.15 5.65
C LYS A 142 -5.54 -15.47 5.19
N LEU A 143 -5.30 -15.47 3.88
CA LEU A 143 -3.97 -15.73 3.30
C LEU A 143 -2.99 -14.58 3.55
N GLU A 144 -3.48 -13.33 3.50
CA GLU A 144 -2.71 -12.14 3.89
C GLU A 144 -2.22 -12.26 5.34
N LEU A 145 -3.14 -12.59 6.27
CA LEU A 145 -2.77 -12.81 7.66
C LEU A 145 -1.80 -13.99 7.81
N GLU A 146 -1.98 -15.07 7.05
CA GLU A 146 -1.11 -16.24 7.12
C GLU A 146 0.33 -15.88 6.77
N TRP A 147 0.56 -15.12 5.69
CA TRP A 147 1.93 -14.74 5.35
C TRP A 147 2.53 -13.77 6.38
N TRP A 148 1.74 -12.90 7.02
CA TRP A 148 2.21 -12.06 8.14
C TRP A 148 2.71 -12.92 9.30
N ILE A 149 1.96 -13.98 9.64
CA ILE A 149 2.33 -14.92 10.71
C ILE A 149 3.60 -15.69 10.35
N VAL A 150 3.67 -16.23 9.13
CA VAL A 150 4.83 -16.98 8.61
C VAL A 150 6.08 -16.10 8.57
N HIS A 151 5.95 -14.82 8.18
CA HIS A 151 7.06 -13.89 8.18
C HIS A 151 7.51 -13.54 9.60
N ARG A 152 6.58 -13.28 10.54
CA ARG A 152 6.94 -12.95 11.93
C ARG A 152 7.60 -14.12 12.67
N GLN A 153 7.09 -15.35 12.48
CA GLN A 153 7.53 -16.53 13.24
C GLN A 153 8.69 -17.27 12.54
N ARG A 154 9.78 -16.55 12.24
CA ARG A 154 10.95 -17.08 11.51
C ARG A 154 11.64 -18.27 12.18
N GLU A 155 11.50 -18.42 13.49
CA GLU A 155 12.02 -19.58 14.24
C GLU A 155 11.29 -20.88 13.88
N ARG A 156 10.03 -20.79 13.41
CA ARG A 156 9.19 -21.92 13.06
C ARG A 156 9.10 -22.17 11.56
N TYR A 157 9.18 -21.11 10.75
CA TYR A 157 8.95 -21.19 9.31
C TYR A 157 10.18 -20.76 8.51
N SER A 158 10.43 -21.43 7.38
CA SER A 158 11.49 -21.12 6.42
C SER A 158 11.11 -20.00 5.46
N TYR A 159 12.06 -19.46 4.69
CA TYR A 159 11.74 -18.50 3.62
C TYR A 159 11.01 -19.16 2.44
N THR A 160 11.13 -20.49 2.30
CA THR A 160 10.32 -21.28 1.37
C THR A 160 8.85 -21.28 1.78
N ASP A 161 8.56 -21.42 3.08
CA ASP A 161 7.19 -21.33 3.60
C ASP A 161 6.60 -19.93 3.37
N LEU A 162 7.42 -18.88 3.56
CA LEU A 162 7.03 -17.51 3.26
C LEU A 162 6.74 -17.32 1.76
N ALA A 163 7.61 -17.83 0.89
CA ALA A 163 7.39 -17.79 -0.55
C ALA A 163 6.07 -18.47 -0.93
N ASN A 164 5.76 -19.63 -0.35
CA ASN A 164 4.50 -20.34 -0.57
C ASN A 164 3.29 -19.52 -0.10
N ALA A 165 3.35 -18.91 1.09
CA ALA A 165 2.26 -18.06 1.59
C ALA A 165 2.01 -16.84 0.69
N LEU A 166 3.07 -16.20 0.19
CA LEU A 166 2.99 -15.10 -0.78
C LEU A 166 2.38 -15.54 -2.12
N VAL A 167 2.74 -16.73 -2.61
CA VAL A 167 2.14 -17.35 -3.80
C VAL A 167 0.64 -17.52 -3.63
N GLN A 168 0.20 -18.14 -2.53
CA GLN A 168 -1.21 -18.42 -2.30
C GLN A 168 -2.03 -17.13 -2.21
N THR A 169 -1.52 -16.13 -1.49
CA THR A 169 -2.17 -14.82 -1.36
C THR A 169 -2.34 -14.14 -2.73
N SER A 170 -1.29 -14.15 -3.55
CA SER A 170 -1.31 -13.54 -4.89
C SER A 170 -2.26 -14.26 -5.84
N ALA A 171 -2.23 -15.60 -5.81
CA ALA A 171 -3.11 -16.47 -6.59
C ALA A 171 -4.58 -16.23 -6.26
N ALA A 172 -4.90 -16.09 -4.98
CA ALA A 172 -6.25 -15.79 -4.53
C ALA A 172 -6.71 -14.38 -4.94
N LEU A 173 -5.83 -13.37 -4.80
CA LEU A 173 -6.16 -11.98 -5.14
C LEU A 173 -6.42 -11.78 -6.64
N TYR A 174 -5.66 -12.46 -7.50
CA TYR A 174 -5.77 -12.32 -8.96
C TYR A 174 -6.62 -13.41 -9.63
N ASN A 175 -7.16 -14.34 -8.84
CA ASN A 175 -7.89 -15.53 -9.29
C ASN A 175 -7.12 -16.26 -10.41
N GLN A 176 -5.90 -16.69 -10.09
CA GLN A 176 -5.00 -17.42 -10.99
C GLN A 176 -4.44 -18.67 -10.30
N PRO A 177 -3.92 -19.65 -11.08
CA PRO A 177 -3.21 -20.77 -10.50
C PRO A 177 -2.02 -20.33 -9.66
N ALA A 178 -1.81 -20.98 -8.51
CA ALA A 178 -0.66 -20.74 -7.64
C ALA A 178 0.68 -20.92 -8.37
N SER A 179 0.75 -21.87 -9.30
CA SER A 179 1.95 -22.14 -10.11
C SER A 179 2.41 -20.92 -10.91
N SER A 180 1.50 -20.03 -11.32
CA SER A 180 1.83 -18.79 -12.04
C SER A 180 2.66 -17.82 -11.20
N PHE A 181 2.50 -17.83 -9.87
CA PHE A 181 3.16 -16.88 -8.96
C PHE A 181 4.43 -17.43 -8.29
N THR A 182 4.84 -18.67 -8.56
CA THR A 182 6.00 -19.30 -7.89
C THR A 182 7.28 -18.46 -7.97
N THR A 183 7.56 -17.91 -9.16
CA THR A 183 8.74 -17.04 -9.37
C THR A 183 8.63 -15.76 -8.54
N TYR A 184 7.45 -15.13 -8.50
CA TYR A 184 7.21 -13.95 -7.66
C TYR A 184 7.42 -14.26 -6.18
N GLY A 185 6.79 -15.33 -5.67
CA GLY A 185 6.88 -15.67 -4.25
C GLY A 185 8.32 -15.91 -3.80
N ARG A 186 9.11 -16.63 -4.60
CA ARG A 186 10.53 -16.85 -4.32
C ARG A 186 11.32 -15.53 -4.28
N LEU A 187 11.16 -14.67 -5.29
CA LEU A 187 11.89 -13.40 -5.38
C LEU A 187 11.48 -12.44 -4.25
N ARG A 188 10.19 -12.32 -3.96
CA ARG A 188 9.71 -11.44 -2.89
C ARG A 188 10.12 -11.94 -1.50
N ALA A 189 10.06 -13.25 -1.25
CA ALA A 189 10.59 -13.83 0.00
C ALA A 189 12.10 -13.62 0.13
N ASN A 190 12.85 -13.70 -0.97
CA ASN A 190 14.28 -13.41 -0.97
C ASN A 190 14.57 -11.93 -0.69
N ALA A 191 13.79 -10.99 -1.25
CA ALA A 191 13.89 -9.58 -0.91
C ALA A 191 13.60 -9.32 0.57
N MET A 192 12.58 -9.96 1.14
CA MET A 192 12.27 -9.89 2.57
C MET A 192 13.42 -10.45 3.42
N ARG A 193 14.03 -11.56 3.00
CA ARG A 193 15.24 -12.11 3.65
C ARG A 193 16.39 -11.11 3.65
N LEU A 194 16.73 -10.53 2.50
CA LEU A 194 17.78 -9.52 2.40
C LEU A 194 17.51 -8.35 3.36
N CYS A 195 16.24 -7.93 3.46
CA CYS A 195 15.82 -6.87 4.37
C CYS A 195 15.92 -7.26 5.86
N ASP A 196 15.61 -8.51 6.21
CA ASP A 196 15.76 -9.04 7.56
C ASP A 196 17.25 -9.23 7.94
N ASP A 197 18.10 -9.60 6.98
CA ASP A 197 19.54 -9.81 7.18
C ASP A 197 20.25 -8.48 7.48
N VAL A 198 19.97 -7.41 6.71
CA VAL A 198 20.60 -6.08 6.90
C VAL A 198 20.23 -5.42 8.23
N ARG A 199 19.12 -5.82 8.84
CA ARG A 199 18.75 -5.41 10.21
C ARG A 199 19.78 -5.85 11.24
N THR A 200 20.47 -6.97 10.99
CA THR A 200 21.44 -7.56 11.93
C THR A 200 22.85 -6.97 11.77
N HIS A 201 23.09 -6.19 10.70
CA HIS A 201 24.39 -5.57 10.46
C HIS A 201 24.67 -4.42 11.44
N PRO A 202 25.88 -4.33 12.02
CA PRO A 202 26.32 -3.14 12.75
C PRO A 202 26.27 -1.91 11.84
N GLY A 203 25.49 -0.89 12.23
CA GLY A 203 25.28 0.33 11.43
C GLY A 203 24.02 0.32 10.55
N GLY A 204 23.29 -0.80 10.48
CA GLY A 204 22.05 -0.92 9.71
C GLY A 204 22.29 -1.06 8.20
N ALA A 205 21.23 -0.87 7.42
CA ALA A 205 21.26 -1.03 5.97
C ALA A 205 21.97 0.16 5.27
N THR A 206 22.87 -0.15 4.34
CA THR A 206 23.55 0.81 3.47
C THR A 206 22.73 1.13 2.22
N GLU A 207 23.13 2.15 1.45
CA GLU A 207 22.49 2.42 0.14
C GLU A 207 22.64 1.24 -0.83
N ALA A 208 23.81 0.58 -0.84
CA ALA A 208 24.03 -0.59 -1.69
C ALA A 208 23.09 -1.76 -1.32
N ASP A 209 22.78 -1.92 -0.02
CA ASP A 209 21.79 -2.90 0.43
C ASP A 209 20.39 -2.56 -0.10
N TRP A 210 19.98 -1.30 -0.03
CA TRP A 210 18.69 -0.84 -0.55
C TRP A 210 18.59 -0.99 -2.07
N GLU A 211 19.65 -0.69 -2.81
CA GLU A 211 19.72 -0.90 -4.25
C GLU A 211 19.57 -2.39 -4.62
N HIS A 212 20.22 -3.27 -3.87
CA HIS A 212 20.11 -4.72 -4.06
C HIS A 212 18.67 -5.21 -3.75
N ILE A 213 18.09 -4.78 -2.64
CA ILE A 213 16.70 -5.09 -2.27
C ILE A 213 15.73 -4.60 -3.37
N GLN A 214 15.92 -3.37 -3.87
CA GLN A 214 15.08 -2.81 -4.93
C GLN A 214 15.20 -3.63 -6.22
N ALA A 215 16.41 -4.01 -6.62
CA ALA A 215 16.62 -4.81 -7.83
C ALA A 215 15.91 -6.16 -7.74
N GLU A 216 15.90 -6.80 -6.56
CA GLU A 216 15.16 -8.05 -6.33
C GLU A 216 13.64 -7.82 -6.36
N LEU A 217 13.15 -6.73 -5.76
CA LEU A 217 11.73 -6.38 -5.82
C LEU A 217 11.26 -6.04 -7.23
N ILE A 218 12.08 -5.38 -8.05
CA ILE A 218 11.75 -5.11 -9.46
C ILE A 218 11.58 -6.44 -10.21
N ARG A 219 12.47 -7.41 -9.99
CA ARG A 219 12.33 -8.75 -10.57
C ARG A 219 11.05 -9.44 -10.07
N ALA A 220 10.77 -9.34 -8.78
CA ALA A 220 9.58 -9.92 -8.17
C ALA A 220 8.29 -9.36 -8.80
N TRP A 221 8.11 -8.04 -8.77
CA TRP A 221 6.91 -7.38 -9.33
C TRP A 221 6.79 -7.55 -10.84
N SER A 222 7.91 -7.63 -11.57
CA SER A 222 7.87 -7.96 -13.00
C SER A 222 7.33 -9.39 -13.23
N ALA A 223 7.76 -10.36 -12.42
CA ALA A 223 7.22 -11.72 -12.48
C ALA A 223 5.75 -11.78 -12.06
N PHE A 224 5.38 -11.03 -11.03
CA PHE A 224 3.99 -10.90 -10.59
C PHE A 224 3.11 -10.34 -11.71
N HIS A 225 3.51 -9.22 -12.31
CA HIS A 225 2.74 -8.56 -13.35
C HIS A 225 2.52 -9.49 -14.55
N LYS A 226 3.56 -10.22 -14.98
CA LYS A 226 3.43 -11.25 -16.03
C LYS A 226 2.42 -12.34 -15.65
N ALA A 227 2.50 -12.87 -14.44
CA ALA A 227 1.56 -13.89 -13.94
C ALA A 227 0.12 -13.35 -13.85
N ALA A 228 -0.03 -12.10 -13.43
CA ALA A 228 -1.31 -11.40 -13.34
C ALA A 228 -1.91 -11.04 -14.70
N GLN A 229 -1.19 -11.13 -15.82
CA GLN A 229 -1.78 -10.94 -17.15
C GLN A 229 -2.39 -12.22 -17.73
N ILE A 230 -2.10 -13.39 -17.16
CA ILE A 230 -2.60 -14.66 -17.68
C ILE A 230 -4.12 -14.67 -17.50
N GLN A 231 -4.88 -14.73 -18.59
CA GLN A 231 -6.32 -14.98 -18.50
C GLN A 231 -6.53 -16.45 -18.12
N PRO A 232 -7.47 -16.77 -17.21
CA PRO A 232 -7.86 -18.15 -17.01
C PRO A 232 -8.32 -18.71 -18.37
N LEU A 233 -7.81 -19.87 -18.77
CA LEU A 233 -8.39 -20.61 -19.89
C LEU A 233 -9.86 -20.80 -19.55
N THR A 234 -10.76 -20.22 -20.35
CA THR A 234 -12.19 -20.48 -20.25
C THR A 234 -12.40 -21.96 -20.53
N SER A 235 -12.74 -22.72 -19.48
CA SER A 235 -13.27 -24.09 -19.58
C SER A 235 -14.76 -24.07 -19.78
#